data_AF-A0A9N7N6E7-F1
#
_entry.id   AF-A0A9N7N6E7-F1
#
_cell.length_a   1.000
_cell.length_b   1.000
_cell.length_c   1.000
_cell.angle_alpha   90.00
_cell.angle_beta   90.00
_cell.angle_gamma   90.00
#
_symmetry.space_group_name_H-M   'P 1'
#
loop_
_entity.id
_entity.type
_entity.pdbx_description
1 polymer ?
#
loop_
_entity_poly.entity_id
_entity_poly.type
_entity_poly.pdbx_seq_one_letter_code
_entity_poly.pdbx_strand_id
1 'polypeptide(L)'
;MGKELGCPPYTGRRVKHTALQENGFVGRVPDFRQAGLVVNFSNNRLEGGIPVGLENQNASSFLGNIKLCGKPLGPCKENGSNKNKIACTTAAVAIVAFLLLAILFLRRKRSKPLKYQKSLESARRNGGGVASAGRKSGEYGKLYFVRGDRERFSLDELLKAPAEILGSGSFGSSYKATLSGGRSYVVRRFRQMGNAGKDEFYGHMRRLGRLSHRNLVPVVGFYYRKEDKLLIADFVENGSLASHLHGKRTPNQPGLDWPTRLKIIKGIARGLSYLYNELPHLTLPHGHLKSSNILLDPTYEPLLSDYSLAPLINKDHAHHFMVAHKSPESMQLDLVTRKTDVWSLGILILELLTGRFPANYLKRGRGPSSDLATWVDSVLREDWSGEVFDRGMMGNLGRSNSEGQMVKLLKIGMCCCEWDVEKRWDLREAVERIEELKEIDGVDDDDDDYYFCYYPSDYVC
;
A
#
# COMPACT_ATOMS: atom_id res chain seq x y z
N MET A 1 43.94 -24.54 -41.57
CA MET A 1 44.04 -23.18 -40.99
C MET A 1 42.72 -22.48 -41.35
N GLY A 2 41.86 -21.94 -40.51
CA GLY A 2 41.82 -21.54 -39.09
C GLY A 2 40.70 -20.47 -39.00
N LYS A 3 39.85 -20.50 -37.97
CA LYS A 3 38.60 -19.72 -37.72
C LYS A 3 38.83 -18.17 -37.72
N GLU A 4 37.86 -17.30 -37.95
CA GLU A 4 36.77 -16.89 -37.01
C GLU A 4 35.53 -16.24 -37.69
N LEU A 5 34.36 -16.47 -37.08
CA LEU A 5 33.07 -15.83 -37.33
C LEU A 5 32.92 -14.61 -36.40
N GLY A 6 32.83 -13.41 -36.96
CA GLY A 6 32.39 -12.19 -36.26
C GLY A 6 30.90 -11.92 -36.49
N CYS A 7 30.18 -11.56 -35.43
CA CYS A 7 28.74 -11.28 -35.44
C CYS A 7 28.33 -10.20 -36.47
N PRO A 8 27.12 -10.30 -37.07
CA PRO A 8 26.57 -9.24 -37.90
C PRO A 8 26.16 -8.03 -37.03
N PRO A 9 26.34 -6.78 -37.50
CA PRO A 9 25.84 -5.62 -36.78
C PRO A 9 24.31 -5.57 -36.85
N TYR A 10 23.70 -5.35 -35.68
CA TYR A 10 22.32 -4.94 -35.46
C TYR A 10 21.77 -4.08 -36.60
N THR A 11 20.89 -4.62 -37.44
CA THR A 11 20.03 -3.84 -38.32
C THR A 11 18.78 -3.41 -37.56
N GLY A 12 18.97 -2.60 -36.52
CA GLY A 12 17.88 -1.81 -35.95
C GLY A 12 17.49 -0.74 -36.96
N ARG A 13 16.29 -0.85 -37.56
CA ARG A 13 15.75 0.21 -38.43
C ARG A 13 15.68 1.51 -37.64
N ARG A 14 16.62 2.42 -37.89
CA ARG A 14 16.60 3.77 -37.31
C ARG A 14 15.40 4.51 -37.87
N VAL A 15 14.55 5.03 -36.99
CA VAL A 15 13.40 5.85 -37.36
C VAL A 15 13.93 7.11 -38.03
N LYS A 16 13.64 7.29 -39.33
CA LYS A 16 14.11 8.44 -40.12
C LYS A 16 13.12 9.62 -40.08
N HIS A 17 11.85 9.34 -39.83
CA HIS A 17 10.77 10.32 -39.77
C HIS A 17 9.88 10.06 -38.55
N THR A 18 9.60 11.11 -37.78
CA THR A 18 8.65 11.03 -36.65
C THR A 18 7.71 12.22 -36.66
N ALA A 19 6.42 11.95 -36.85
CA ALA A 19 5.35 12.92 -36.82
C ALA A 19 4.72 12.92 -35.41
N LEU A 20 4.99 13.96 -34.62
CA LEU A 20 4.57 14.12 -33.22
C LEU A 20 3.70 15.36 -33.01
N GLN A 21 3.13 15.90 -34.09
CA GLN A 21 2.26 17.06 -34.03
C GLN A 21 0.93 16.75 -33.34
N GLU A 22 0.29 17.76 -32.73
CA GLU A 22 -1.10 17.67 -32.20
C GLU A 22 -1.34 16.65 -31.08
N ASN A 23 -0.31 16.30 -30.32
CA ASN A 23 -0.40 15.30 -29.25
C ASN A 23 -0.48 15.91 -27.83
N GLY A 24 -0.48 17.24 -27.71
CA GLY A 24 -0.62 17.94 -26.44
C GLY A 24 0.57 17.79 -25.48
N PHE A 25 1.74 17.38 -25.98
CA PHE A 25 2.97 17.18 -25.19
C PHE A 25 3.40 18.46 -24.46
N VAL A 26 3.95 18.31 -23.25
CA VAL A 26 4.39 19.41 -22.38
C VAL A 26 5.86 19.25 -21.99
N GLY A 27 6.51 20.35 -21.62
CA GLY A 27 7.91 20.36 -21.16
C GLY A 27 8.90 20.68 -22.28
N ARG A 28 10.19 20.44 -22.03
CA ARG A 28 11.28 20.76 -22.97
C ARG A 28 11.45 19.68 -24.04
N VAL A 29 11.87 20.09 -25.23
CA VAL A 29 12.24 19.16 -26.31
C VAL A 29 13.53 18.43 -25.91
N PRO A 30 13.57 17.08 -25.91
CA PRO A 30 14.79 16.31 -25.65
C PRO A 30 15.87 16.53 -26.72
N ASP A 31 17.15 16.43 -26.34
CA ASP A 31 18.28 16.51 -27.28
C ASP A 31 18.42 15.19 -28.07
N PHE A 32 17.97 15.17 -29.32
CA PHE A 32 18.12 14.02 -30.21
C PHE A 32 19.41 14.14 -31.03
N ARG A 33 20.36 13.23 -30.81
CA ARG A 33 21.68 13.22 -31.48
C ARG A 33 21.76 12.29 -32.70
N GLN A 34 20.62 11.86 -33.23
CA GLN A 34 20.58 10.95 -34.37
C GLN A 34 20.73 11.71 -35.70
N ALA A 35 21.75 11.35 -36.50
CA ALA A 35 21.93 11.91 -37.83
C ALA A 35 20.78 11.52 -38.79
N GLY A 36 20.26 12.50 -39.54
CA GLY A 36 19.20 12.29 -40.54
C GLY A 36 17.79 12.08 -39.96
N LEU A 37 17.56 12.41 -38.69
CA LEU A 37 16.24 12.41 -38.08
C LEU A 37 15.42 13.61 -38.58
N VAL A 38 14.22 13.37 -39.10
CA VAL A 38 13.25 14.42 -39.45
C VAL A 38 12.07 14.35 -38.49
N VAL A 39 11.78 15.46 -37.80
CA VAL A 39 10.75 15.54 -36.76
C VAL A 39 9.72 16.62 -37.04
N ASN A 40 8.48 16.38 -36.61
CA ASN A 40 7.43 17.39 -36.55
C ASN A 40 6.83 17.45 -35.14
N PHE A 41 7.02 18.56 -34.44
CA PHE A 41 6.54 18.84 -33.08
C PHE A 41 5.45 19.92 -33.05
N SER A 42 4.87 20.29 -34.19
CA SER A 42 3.94 21.42 -34.25
C SER A 42 2.68 21.18 -33.40
N ASN A 43 2.03 22.27 -32.97
CA ASN A 43 0.75 22.24 -32.25
C ASN A 43 0.76 21.37 -30.97
N ASN A 44 1.82 21.51 -30.17
CA ASN A 44 1.92 20.94 -28.81
C ASN A 44 1.97 22.07 -27.75
N ARG A 45 2.35 21.74 -26.50
CA ARG A 45 2.53 22.67 -25.37
C ARG A 45 3.98 22.65 -24.86
N LEU A 46 4.94 22.52 -25.76
CA LEU A 46 6.37 22.44 -25.45
C LEU A 46 6.94 23.83 -25.09
N GLU A 47 7.96 23.88 -24.25
CA GLU A 47 8.56 25.11 -23.73
C GLU A 47 10.10 25.06 -23.67
N GLY A 48 10.74 26.24 -23.73
CA GLY A 48 12.19 26.38 -23.64
C GLY A 48 12.92 26.42 -24.99
N GLY A 49 14.24 26.27 -24.94
CA GLY A 49 15.11 26.30 -26.12
C GLY A 49 15.04 25.04 -26.97
N ILE A 50 15.01 25.17 -28.30
CA ILE A 50 15.18 24.04 -29.23
C ILE A 50 16.63 23.52 -29.10
N PRO A 51 16.85 22.21 -28.87
CA PRO A 51 18.19 21.63 -28.77
C PRO A 51 18.99 21.72 -30.08
N VAL A 52 20.31 21.81 -29.95
CA VAL A 52 21.26 21.96 -31.09
C VAL A 52 21.07 20.89 -32.16
N GLY A 53 20.79 19.64 -31.76
CA GLY A 53 20.56 18.53 -32.69
C GLY A 53 19.35 18.70 -33.62
N LEU A 54 18.47 19.67 -33.33
CA LEU A 54 17.24 19.95 -34.07
C LEU A 54 17.20 21.35 -34.71
N GLU A 55 18.26 22.17 -34.57
CA GLU A 55 18.29 23.53 -35.09
C GLU A 55 18.18 23.62 -36.62
N ASN A 56 18.59 22.55 -37.32
CA ASN A 56 18.56 22.45 -38.78
C ASN A 56 17.24 21.91 -39.36
N GLN A 57 16.22 21.68 -38.52
CA GLN A 57 14.90 21.25 -38.95
C GLN A 57 14.08 22.43 -39.50
N ASN A 58 12.97 22.16 -40.19
CA ASN A 58 12.10 23.22 -40.70
C ASN A 58 11.39 23.95 -39.55
N ALA A 59 11.31 25.29 -39.59
CA ALA A 59 10.60 26.09 -38.59
C ALA A 59 9.13 25.67 -38.42
N SER A 60 8.47 25.21 -39.50
CA SER A 60 7.09 24.71 -39.46
C SER A 60 6.91 23.53 -38.51
N SER A 61 7.95 22.71 -38.30
CA SER A 61 7.94 21.58 -37.38
C SER A 61 7.81 22.00 -35.91
N PHE A 62 7.87 23.29 -35.57
CA PHE A 62 7.83 23.76 -34.18
C PHE A 62 6.72 24.78 -33.90
N LEU A 63 5.98 25.20 -34.92
CA LEU A 63 4.89 26.18 -34.79
C LEU A 63 3.77 25.67 -33.88
N GLY A 64 3.02 26.57 -33.25
CA GLY A 64 1.95 26.23 -32.30
C GLY A 64 2.41 25.99 -30.85
N ASN A 65 3.72 25.93 -30.60
CA ASN A 65 4.29 25.86 -29.24
C ASN A 65 4.65 27.26 -28.72
N ILE A 66 3.72 27.91 -28.01
CA ILE A 66 3.82 29.34 -27.63
C ILE A 66 5.04 29.74 -26.77
N LYS A 67 5.65 28.79 -26.06
CA LYS A 67 6.78 29.03 -25.13
C LYS A 67 8.12 28.49 -25.64
N LEU A 68 8.16 28.01 -26.88
CA LEU A 68 9.37 27.45 -27.50
C LEU A 68 10.15 28.56 -28.22
N CYS A 69 11.46 28.54 -28.12
CA CYS A 69 12.36 29.53 -28.72
C CYS A 69 13.70 28.89 -29.11
N GLY A 70 14.56 29.60 -29.85
CA GLY A 70 15.81 29.07 -30.39
C GLY A 70 15.66 28.59 -31.84
N LYS A 71 16.78 28.47 -32.57
CA LYS A 71 16.77 28.10 -33.99
C LYS A 71 16.07 26.74 -34.19
N PRO A 72 15.27 26.56 -35.25
CA PRO A 72 15.03 27.46 -36.39
C PRO A 72 14.02 28.60 -36.12
N LEU A 73 13.47 28.71 -34.91
CA LEU A 73 12.59 29.82 -34.51
C LEU A 73 13.42 31.07 -34.09
N GLY A 74 12.72 32.08 -33.59
CA GLY A 74 13.35 33.30 -33.05
C GLY A 74 14.19 33.03 -31.79
N PRO A 75 15.18 33.89 -31.50
CA PRO A 75 16.07 33.72 -30.34
C PRO A 75 15.30 33.74 -29.02
N CYS A 76 15.75 32.94 -28.05
CA CYS A 76 15.24 33.03 -26.69
C CYS A 76 15.59 34.40 -26.08
N LYS A 77 14.61 35.07 -25.47
CA LYS A 77 14.87 36.32 -24.76
C LYS A 77 15.73 36.03 -23.54
N GLU A 78 16.99 36.46 -23.58
CA GLU A 78 17.81 36.53 -22.37
C GLU A 78 17.28 37.66 -21.49
N ASN A 79 16.97 37.35 -20.23
CA ASN A 79 16.68 38.36 -19.23
C ASN A 79 17.98 39.13 -18.94
N GLY A 80 18.17 40.24 -19.65
CA GLY A 80 19.20 41.23 -19.36
C GLY A 80 19.10 41.69 -17.90
N SER A 81 20.23 41.60 -17.20
CA SER A 81 20.42 42.10 -15.84
C SER A 81 20.08 43.60 -15.79
N ASN A 82 18.97 43.95 -15.13
CA ASN A 82 18.68 45.34 -14.80
C ASN A 82 19.05 45.61 -13.34
N LYS A 83 20.20 46.27 -13.18
CA LYS A 83 20.58 47.01 -11.98
C LYS A 83 19.48 48.05 -11.69
N ASN A 84 19.09 48.15 -10.41
CA ASN A 84 18.18 49.11 -9.78
C ASN A 84 16.90 48.47 -9.22
N LYS A 85 17.01 47.92 -7.99
CA LYS A 85 15.90 47.72 -7.04
C LYS A 85 16.42 47.42 -5.62
N ILE A 86 17.28 48.31 -5.09
CA ILE A 86 17.58 48.37 -3.65
C ILE A 86 16.75 49.52 -3.07
N ALA A 87 15.46 49.27 -2.85
CA ALA A 87 14.59 50.15 -2.07
C ALA A 87 13.28 49.44 -1.66
N CYS A 88 12.77 48.49 -2.45
CA CYS A 88 11.52 47.79 -2.12
C CYS A 88 11.68 46.48 -1.33
N THR A 89 12.89 45.92 -1.21
CA THR A 89 13.12 44.67 -0.48
C THR A 89 13.25 44.85 1.03
N THR A 90 13.67 46.02 1.51
CA THR A 90 13.81 46.31 2.95
C THR A 90 12.45 46.48 3.64
N ALA A 91 11.48 47.12 2.97
CA ALA A 91 10.13 47.31 3.52
C ALA A 91 9.36 45.98 3.65
N ALA A 92 9.44 45.11 2.64
CA ALA A 92 8.76 43.81 2.66
C ALA A 92 9.34 42.86 3.72
N VAL A 93 10.67 42.83 3.88
CA VAL A 93 11.33 42.02 4.91
C VAL A 93 11.01 42.55 6.31
N ALA A 94 10.95 43.87 6.50
CA ALA A 94 10.55 44.46 7.78
C ALA A 94 9.09 44.12 8.16
N ILE A 95 8.17 44.16 7.18
CA ILE A 95 6.77 43.79 7.40
C ILE A 95 6.64 42.30 7.75
N VAL A 96 7.34 41.41 7.03
CA VAL A 96 7.33 39.97 7.33
C VAL A 96 7.95 39.68 8.70
N ALA A 97 9.06 40.33 9.05
CA ALA A 97 9.68 40.21 10.38
C ALA A 97 8.75 40.72 11.49
N PHE A 98 8.06 41.84 11.26
CA PHE A 98 7.10 42.40 12.22
C PHE A 98 5.89 41.48 12.40
N LEU A 99 5.37 40.88 11.32
CA LEU A 99 4.29 39.89 11.38
C LEU A 99 4.72 38.61 12.10
N LEU A 100 5.95 38.14 11.88
CA LEU A 100 6.50 36.99 12.60
C LEU A 100 6.71 37.28 14.08
N LEU A 101 7.20 38.47 14.43
CA LEU A 101 7.33 38.91 15.82
C LEU A 101 5.96 39.09 16.50
N ALA A 102 4.96 39.62 15.79
CA ALA A 102 3.59 39.71 16.28
C ALA A 102 2.99 38.31 16.52
N ILE A 103 3.22 37.35 15.61
CA ILE A 103 2.80 35.95 15.78
C ILE A 103 3.51 35.31 16.98
N LEU A 104 4.81 35.55 17.17
CA LEU A 104 5.56 35.07 18.33
C LEU A 104 5.09 35.72 19.64
N PHE A 105 4.72 37.00 19.62
CA PHE A 105 4.19 37.71 20.78
C PHE A 105 2.78 37.24 21.15
N LEU A 106 1.93 36.97 20.15
CA LEU A 106 0.61 36.35 20.34
C LEU A 106 0.71 34.90 20.83
N ARG A 107 1.74 34.15 20.40
CA ARG A 107 2.06 32.82 20.94
C ARG A 107 2.59 32.89 22.38
N ARG A 108 3.43 33.88 22.72
CA ARG A 108 3.87 34.13 24.10
C ARG A 108 2.73 34.56 25.03
N LYS A 109 1.74 35.30 24.53
CA LYS A 109 0.54 35.67 25.31
C LYS A 109 -0.41 34.48 25.54
N ARG A 110 -0.35 33.44 24.69
CA ARG A 110 -1.02 32.14 24.92
C ARG A 110 -0.24 31.17 25.81
N SER A 111 1.06 31.37 25.98
CA SER A 111 1.89 30.64 26.94
C SER A 111 2.03 31.42 28.25
N LYS A 112 0.93 31.55 29.01
CA LYS A 112 1.07 31.75 30.46
C LYS A 112 1.46 30.41 31.08
N PRO A 113 2.50 30.32 31.92
CA PRO A 113 2.72 29.14 32.73
C PRO A 113 1.56 29.06 33.74
N LEU A 114 0.83 27.94 33.74
CA LEU A 114 -0.09 27.61 34.82
C LEU A 114 0.74 27.36 36.09
N LYS A 115 1.01 28.42 36.83
CA LYS A 115 1.34 28.33 38.26
C LYS A 115 0.07 27.87 38.97
N TYR A 116 -0.02 26.58 39.28
CA TYR A 116 -0.97 26.09 40.28
C TYR A 116 -0.19 25.47 41.43
N GLN A 117 0.26 26.33 42.33
CA GLN A 117 0.70 25.92 43.66
C GLN A 117 0.42 27.05 44.64
N LYS A 118 -0.72 26.93 45.35
CA LYS A 118 -0.92 27.25 46.77
C LYS A 118 -2.42 27.28 47.09
N SER A 119 -2.91 26.17 47.63
CA SER A 119 -3.68 26.16 48.88
C SER A 119 -4.00 24.72 49.28
N LEU A 120 -4.16 24.51 50.59
CA LEU A 120 -4.52 23.26 51.27
C LEU A 120 -3.39 22.28 51.59
N GLU A 121 -2.38 22.78 52.30
CA GLU A 121 -1.97 22.09 53.53
C GLU A 121 -2.81 22.60 54.69
N SER A 122 -3.98 21.99 54.91
CA SER A 122 -4.66 22.01 56.22
C SER A 122 -5.94 21.17 56.17
N ALA A 123 -5.79 19.85 56.30
CA ALA A 123 -6.75 18.96 56.99
C ALA A 123 -6.21 17.52 57.00
N ARG A 124 -5.12 17.32 57.76
CA ARG A 124 -4.82 16.00 58.33
C ARG A 124 -5.85 15.78 59.46
N ARG A 125 -6.82 14.88 59.28
CA ARG A 125 -7.31 13.92 60.30
C ARG A 125 -8.62 13.23 59.89
N ASN A 126 -8.69 11.96 60.26
CA ASN A 126 -9.81 11.00 60.20
C ASN A 126 -9.96 10.32 58.82
N GLY A 127 -9.83 9.01 58.63
CA GLY A 127 -10.01 7.88 59.53
C GLY A 127 -11.27 7.11 59.12
N GLY A 128 -11.10 5.96 58.47
CA GLY A 128 -12.12 4.89 58.38
C GLY A 128 -13.02 4.86 57.13
N GLY A 129 -12.95 3.74 56.40
CA GLY A 129 -14.13 2.96 56.03
C GLY A 129 -15.03 3.41 54.86
N VAL A 130 -14.94 2.62 53.78
CA VAL A 130 -16.04 2.16 52.89
C VAL A 130 -16.63 3.14 51.85
N ALA A 131 -16.64 2.63 50.61
CA ALA A 131 -17.46 2.97 49.45
C ALA A 131 -17.53 4.44 48.99
N SER A 132 -16.99 4.72 47.79
CA SER A 132 -17.52 5.82 46.99
C SER A 132 -17.34 5.61 45.49
N ALA A 133 -18.45 5.86 44.81
CA ALA A 133 -18.60 6.06 43.40
C ALA A 133 -17.65 7.13 42.85
N GLY A 134 -17.28 6.96 41.58
CA GLY A 134 -17.05 8.07 40.66
C GLY A 134 -15.88 9.01 40.94
N ARG A 135 -14.67 8.63 40.51
CA ARG A 135 -13.71 9.63 40.02
C ARG A 135 -14.05 9.96 38.57
N LYS A 136 -14.68 11.11 38.34
CA LYS A 136 -14.75 11.76 37.03
C LYS A 136 -13.32 12.05 36.58
N SER A 137 -12.75 11.21 35.71
CA SER A 137 -11.52 11.52 35.00
C SER A 137 -11.80 12.69 34.06
N GLY A 138 -11.09 13.80 34.24
CA GLY A 138 -11.20 14.96 33.36
C GLY A 138 -10.91 14.59 31.91
N GLU A 139 -11.80 15.06 31.01
CA GLU A 139 -11.68 15.38 29.57
C GLU A 139 -10.88 14.53 28.56
N TYR A 140 -10.08 13.56 28.98
CA TYR A 140 -9.40 12.60 28.11
C TYR A 140 -10.23 11.32 28.09
N GLY A 141 -10.69 10.90 26.90
CA GLY A 141 -11.55 9.73 26.75
C GLY A 141 -10.96 8.46 27.37
N LYS A 142 -11.81 7.46 27.65
CA LYS A 142 -11.38 6.19 28.26
C LYS A 142 -10.89 5.19 27.20
N LEU A 143 -9.91 4.34 27.56
CA LEU A 143 -9.58 3.13 26.80
C LEU A 143 -10.59 2.00 27.08
N TYR A 144 -11.02 1.32 26.03
CA TYR A 144 -11.95 0.21 26.10
C TYR A 144 -11.27 -1.08 25.66
N PHE A 145 -11.18 -2.04 26.58
CA PHE A 145 -10.65 -3.38 26.30
C PHE A 145 -11.77 -4.28 25.82
N VAL A 146 -11.53 -4.98 24.72
CA VAL A 146 -12.49 -5.92 24.11
C VAL A 146 -12.12 -7.37 24.36
N ARG A 147 -11.00 -7.61 25.05
CA ARG A 147 -10.50 -8.91 25.47
C ARG A 147 -10.25 -8.95 26.98
N GLY A 148 -10.52 -10.11 27.59
CA GLY A 148 -10.30 -10.35 29.02
C GLY A 148 -8.98 -11.04 29.34
N ASP A 149 -8.37 -11.69 28.34
CA ASP A 149 -7.12 -12.46 28.42
C ASP A 149 -5.86 -11.59 28.18
N ARG A 150 -6.00 -10.28 28.36
CA ARG A 150 -4.93 -9.29 28.14
C ARG A 150 -4.86 -8.36 29.34
N GLU A 151 -3.64 -7.97 29.67
CA GLU A 151 -3.38 -6.97 30.70
C GLU A 151 -4.09 -5.66 30.35
N ARG A 152 -4.72 -5.06 31.36
CA ARG A 152 -5.43 -3.78 31.23
C ARG A 152 -4.50 -2.66 31.70
N PHE A 153 -4.44 -1.61 30.90
CA PHE A 153 -3.63 -0.42 31.17
C PHE A 153 -4.44 0.85 30.95
N SER A 154 -3.96 1.96 31.52
CA SER A 154 -4.62 3.26 31.42
C SER A 154 -4.24 4.01 30.14
N LEU A 155 -5.05 5.00 29.73
CA LEU A 155 -4.67 5.88 28.61
C LEU A 155 -3.38 6.65 28.92
N ASP A 156 -3.23 7.11 30.16
CA ASP A 156 -2.04 7.85 30.60
C ASP A 156 -0.77 7.00 30.49
N GLU A 157 -0.86 5.71 30.86
CA GLU A 157 0.24 4.76 30.68
C GLU A 157 0.58 4.57 29.20
N LEU A 158 -0.43 4.39 28.33
CA LEU A 158 -0.22 4.25 26.89
C LEU A 158 0.44 5.49 26.27
N LEU A 159 0.05 6.69 26.71
CA LEU A 159 0.58 7.96 26.19
C LEU A 159 2.00 8.27 26.69
N LYS A 160 2.40 7.71 27.84
CA LYS A 160 3.75 7.83 28.40
C LYS A 160 4.73 6.76 27.90
N ALA A 161 4.21 5.67 27.33
CA ALA A 161 5.02 4.59 26.81
C ALA A 161 5.95 5.07 25.68
N PRO A 162 7.20 4.57 25.62
CA PRO A 162 8.06 4.77 24.46
C PRO A 162 7.34 4.32 23.18
N ALA A 163 7.28 5.20 22.20
CA ALA A 163 6.57 4.99 20.95
C ALA A 163 7.52 5.03 19.75
N GLU A 164 7.54 3.94 18.97
CA GLU A 164 8.24 3.86 17.69
C GLU A 164 7.23 3.96 16.55
N ILE A 165 7.54 4.74 15.51
CA ILE A 165 6.69 4.86 14.32
C ILE A 165 6.93 3.63 13.45
N LEU A 166 5.92 2.77 13.31
CA LEU A 166 5.98 1.60 12.44
C LEU A 166 5.69 1.95 10.98
N GLY A 167 4.86 2.97 10.76
CA GLY A 167 4.55 3.44 9.42
C GLY A 167 3.30 4.32 9.36
N SER A 168 3.14 4.98 8.21
CA SER A 168 1.91 5.69 7.85
C SER A 168 1.36 5.13 6.54
N GLY A 169 0.15 4.60 6.59
CA GLY A 169 -0.54 3.98 5.46
C GLY A 169 -1.80 4.74 5.05
N SER A 170 -2.55 4.16 4.12
CA SER A 170 -3.84 4.68 3.63
C SER A 170 -4.84 4.94 4.77
N PHE A 171 -4.81 4.13 5.83
CA PHE A 171 -5.71 4.25 6.99
C PHE A 171 -5.24 5.14 8.13
N GLY A 172 -4.07 5.76 8.03
CA GLY A 172 -3.48 6.58 9.09
C GLY A 172 -2.13 6.05 9.54
N SER A 173 -1.81 6.22 10.83
CA SER A 173 -0.46 5.97 11.36
C SER A 173 -0.48 4.88 12.43
N SER A 174 0.53 4.02 12.41
CA SER A 174 0.72 2.92 13.35
C SER A 174 1.98 3.17 14.19
N TYR A 175 1.84 2.96 15.49
CA TYR A 175 2.89 3.15 16.48
C TYR A 175 3.07 1.88 17.30
N LYS A 176 4.30 1.46 17.55
CA LYS A 176 4.62 0.44 18.55
C LYS A 176 4.78 1.14 19.89
N ALA A 177 3.99 0.77 20.88
CA ALA A 177 4.10 1.26 22.24
C ALA A 177 4.52 0.12 23.17
N THR A 178 5.63 0.27 23.88
CA THR A 178 6.10 -0.71 24.87
C THR A 178 5.70 -0.27 26.26
N LEU A 179 4.81 -1.02 26.92
CA LEU A 179 4.35 -0.69 28.27
C LEU A 179 5.39 -1.05 29.32
N SER A 180 5.16 -0.59 30.55
CA SER A 180 6.07 -0.78 31.69
C SER A 180 6.35 -2.26 32.01
N GLY A 181 5.39 -3.16 31.74
CA GLY A 181 5.55 -4.61 31.84
C GLY A 181 6.36 -5.27 30.71
N GLY A 182 6.97 -4.50 29.80
CA GLY A 182 7.78 -5.00 28.69
C GLY A 182 6.98 -5.48 27.46
N ARG A 183 5.66 -5.64 27.59
CA ARG A 183 4.78 -6.03 26.48
C ARG A 183 4.58 -4.87 25.50
N SER A 184 4.72 -5.15 24.21
CA SER A 184 4.50 -4.18 23.14
C SER A 184 3.12 -4.34 22.51
N TYR A 185 2.52 -3.21 22.14
CA TYR A 185 1.25 -3.11 21.42
C TYR A 185 1.40 -2.25 20.17
N VAL A 186 0.57 -2.52 19.17
CA VAL A 186 0.39 -1.61 18.03
C VAL A 186 -0.81 -0.72 18.32
N VAL A 187 -0.58 0.59 18.34
CA VAL A 187 -1.61 1.62 18.40
C VAL A 187 -1.77 2.22 17.01
N ARG A 188 -2.95 2.02 16.42
CA ARG A 188 -3.27 2.57 15.09
C ARG A 188 -4.28 3.70 15.21
N ARG A 189 -3.89 4.88 14.73
CA ARG A 189 -4.77 6.06 14.66
C ARG A 189 -5.39 6.16 13.28
N PHE A 190 -6.72 6.08 13.21
CA PHE A 190 -7.45 6.14 11.95
C PHE A 190 -7.84 7.57 11.60
N ARG A 191 -7.60 7.98 10.35
CA ARG A 191 -8.03 9.30 9.83
C ARG A 191 -9.38 9.24 9.12
N GLN A 192 -9.75 8.09 8.58
CA GLN A 192 -10.89 7.91 7.69
C GLN A 192 -12.18 7.46 8.39
N MET A 193 -12.12 7.26 9.71
CA MET A 193 -13.26 6.82 10.52
C MET A 193 -13.96 8.00 11.23
N GLY A 194 -13.68 9.25 10.84
CA GLY A 194 -14.22 10.45 11.51
C GLY A 194 -15.74 10.44 11.70
N ASN A 195 -16.47 9.92 10.72
CA ASN A 195 -17.93 9.93 10.71
C ASN A 195 -18.58 8.74 11.44
N ALA A 196 -17.82 7.71 11.82
CA ALA A 196 -18.39 6.55 12.52
C ALA A 196 -18.93 6.98 13.89
N GLY A 197 -20.23 6.75 14.10
CA GLY A 197 -20.95 7.10 15.32
C GLY A 197 -20.45 6.29 16.52
N LYS A 198 -20.66 6.78 17.74
CA LYS A 198 -20.18 6.14 18.96
C LYS A 198 -20.71 4.71 19.11
N ASP A 199 -22.02 4.54 19.00
CA ASP A 199 -22.66 3.25 19.28
C ASP A 199 -22.34 2.22 18.20
N GLU A 200 -22.29 2.64 16.93
CA GLU A 200 -21.83 1.83 15.80
C GLU A 200 -20.38 1.37 16.00
N PHE A 201 -19.47 2.30 16.31
CA PHE A 201 -18.06 1.99 16.53
C PHE A 201 -17.88 1.03 17.70
N TYR A 202 -18.57 1.25 18.82
CA TYR A 202 -18.46 0.40 20.01
C TYR A 202 -19.03 -0.99 19.74
N GLY A 203 -20.21 -1.08 19.13
CA GLY A 203 -20.83 -2.34 18.76
C GLY A 203 -19.93 -3.16 17.84
N HIS A 204 -19.32 -2.49 16.86
CA HIS A 204 -18.39 -3.12 15.93
C HIS A 204 -17.10 -3.59 16.59
N MET A 205 -16.45 -2.76 17.40
CA MET A 205 -15.22 -3.14 18.11
C MET A 205 -15.44 -4.29 19.09
N ARG A 206 -16.62 -4.36 19.74
CA ARG A 206 -16.96 -5.52 20.58
C ARG A 206 -17.07 -6.82 19.77
N ARG A 207 -17.61 -6.78 18.55
CA ARG A 207 -17.61 -7.95 17.65
C ARG A 207 -16.18 -8.35 17.28
N LEU A 208 -15.34 -7.40 16.90
CA LEU A 208 -13.93 -7.65 16.57
C LEU A 208 -13.15 -8.28 17.73
N GLY A 209 -13.39 -7.85 18.97
CA GLY A 209 -12.72 -8.43 20.14
C GLY A 209 -13.08 -9.87 20.47
N ARG A 210 -14.22 -10.38 19.96
CA ARG A 210 -14.64 -11.78 20.14
C ARG A 210 -13.94 -12.73 19.17
N LEU A 211 -13.34 -12.21 18.10
CA LEU A 211 -12.63 -13.01 17.12
C LEU A 211 -11.34 -13.56 17.71
N SER A 212 -11.11 -14.85 17.52
CA SER A 212 -9.94 -15.56 18.02
C SER A 212 -9.58 -16.69 17.08
N HIS A 213 -8.49 -16.51 16.35
CA HIS A 213 -7.99 -17.50 15.39
C HIS A 213 -6.47 -17.36 15.27
N ARG A 214 -5.77 -18.48 15.02
CA ARG A 214 -4.30 -18.53 14.93
C ARG A 214 -3.71 -17.64 13.83
N ASN A 215 -4.50 -17.36 12.79
CA ASN A 215 -4.12 -16.51 11.67
C ASN A 215 -4.72 -15.09 11.70
N LEU A 216 -5.15 -14.59 12.86
CA LEU A 216 -5.61 -13.21 13.04
C LEU A 216 -4.79 -12.50 14.12
N VAL A 217 -4.45 -11.24 13.89
CA VAL A 217 -3.86 -10.39 14.93
C VAL A 217 -4.94 -10.04 15.97
N PRO A 218 -4.77 -10.37 17.26
CA PRO A 218 -5.77 -10.07 18.28
C PRO A 218 -5.97 -8.55 18.48
N VAL A 219 -7.21 -8.09 18.34
CA VAL A 219 -7.62 -6.75 18.77
C VAL A 219 -7.80 -6.75 20.28
N VAL A 220 -7.02 -5.93 20.98
CA VAL A 220 -6.98 -5.86 22.45
C VAL A 220 -7.97 -4.82 22.96
N GLY A 221 -8.04 -3.67 22.29
CA GLY A 221 -8.88 -2.57 22.73
C GLY A 221 -8.94 -1.42 21.73
N PHE A 222 -9.61 -0.35 22.13
CA PHE A 222 -9.78 0.85 21.33
C PHE A 222 -9.93 2.10 22.19
N TYR A 223 -9.71 3.25 21.56
CA TYR A 223 -10.05 4.58 22.05
C TYR A 223 -11.05 5.21 21.09
N TYR A 224 -12.04 5.91 21.64
CA TYR A 224 -12.99 6.67 20.85
C TYR A 224 -13.14 8.10 21.36
N ARG A 225 -12.97 9.03 20.43
CA ARG A 225 -13.44 10.41 20.46
C ARG A 225 -14.00 10.73 19.07
N LYS A 226 -14.88 11.73 18.98
CA LYS A 226 -15.52 12.13 17.72
C LYS A 226 -14.51 12.24 16.57
N GLU A 227 -13.43 12.99 16.80
CA GLU A 227 -12.38 13.24 15.79
C GLU A 227 -11.22 12.22 15.83
N ASP A 228 -11.13 11.37 16.85
CA ASP A 228 -9.96 10.51 17.08
C ASP A 228 -10.36 9.10 17.49
N LYS A 229 -9.94 8.13 16.70
CA LYS A 229 -10.22 6.71 16.93
C LYS A 229 -8.90 5.95 16.89
N LEU A 230 -8.62 5.21 17.96
CA LEU A 230 -7.45 4.34 18.05
C LEU A 230 -7.89 2.89 18.15
N LEU A 231 -7.20 2.01 17.43
CA LEU A 231 -7.26 0.57 17.61
C LEU A 231 -5.97 0.11 18.27
N ILE A 232 -6.07 -0.82 19.21
CA ILE A 232 -4.95 -1.38 19.94
C ILE A 232 -4.94 -2.89 19.67
N ALA A 233 -3.81 -3.40 19.20
CA ALA A 233 -3.60 -4.81 18.90
C ALA A 233 -2.27 -5.30 19.48
N ASP A 234 -2.09 -6.62 19.59
CA ASP A 234 -0.79 -7.21 19.96
C ASP A 234 0.28 -6.85 18.91
N PHE A 235 1.51 -6.54 19.35
CA PHE A 235 2.64 -6.35 18.44
C PHE A 235 3.19 -7.70 17.97
N VAL A 236 3.57 -7.76 16.69
CA VAL A 236 4.13 -8.96 16.06
C VAL A 236 5.54 -8.65 15.57
N GLU A 237 6.52 -9.44 16.02
CA GLU A 237 7.95 -9.09 15.93
C GLU A 237 8.53 -9.16 14.52
N ASN A 238 8.21 -10.20 13.75
CA ASN A 238 8.77 -10.37 12.40
C ASN A 238 8.16 -9.41 11.36
N GLY A 239 7.29 -8.48 11.78
CA GLY A 239 6.75 -7.45 10.90
C GLY A 239 5.85 -8.00 9.80
N SER A 240 5.79 -7.30 8.67
CA SER A 240 4.86 -7.61 7.58
C SER A 240 5.46 -8.50 6.49
N LEU A 241 4.65 -9.31 5.83
CA LEU A 241 5.05 -10.09 4.65
C LEU A 241 5.65 -9.21 3.56
N ALA A 242 5.10 -8.01 3.34
CA ALA A 242 5.66 -7.04 2.39
C ALA A 242 7.13 -6.70 2.69
N SER A 243 7.50 -6.61 3.98
CA SER A 243 8.89 -6.35 4.40
C SER A 243 9.82 -7.52 4.10
N HIS A 244 9.33 -8.76 4.16
CA HIS A 244 10.12 -9.96 3.84
C HIS A 244 10.27 -10.16 2.32
N LEU A 245 9.23 -9.85 1.55
CA LEU A 245 9.28 -9.97 0.10
C LEU A 245 10.13 -8.85 -0.54
N HIS A 246 9.91 -7.59 -0.11
CA HIS A 246 10.42 -6.40 -0.81
C HIS A 246 11.43 -5.56 0.00
N GLY A 247 11.72 -5.94 1.24
CA GLY A 247 12.70 -5.26 2.07
C GLY A 247 14.13 -5.43 1.55
N LYS A 248 15.01 -4.49 1.90
CA LYS A 248 16.45 -4.61 1.61
C LYS A 248 17.02 -5.80 2.39
N ARG A 249 17.28 -6.90 1.69
CA ARG A 249 17.89 -8.10 2.28
C ARG A 249 19.34 -7.81 2.65
N THR A 250 19.74 -8.19 3.84
CA THR A 250 21.18 -8.28 4.17
C THR A 250 21.73 -9.56 3.53
N PRO A 251 23.04 -9.65 3.21
CA PRO A 251 23.63 -10.85 2.62
C PRO A 251 23.37 -12.15 3.41
N ASN A 252 23.09 -12.02 4.71
CA ASN A 252 22.84 -13.14 5.62
C ASN A 252 21.35 -13.42 5.90
N GLN A 253 20.43 -12.70 5.25
CA GLN A 253 19.00 -12.96 5.34
C GLN A 253 18.49 -13.54 4.01
N PRO A 254 18.43 -14.89 3.88
CA PRO A 254 17.80 -15.50 2.71
C PRO A 254 16.32 -15.08 2.64
N GLY A 255 15.80 -15.01 1.42
CA GLY A 255 14.37 -14.76 1.22
C GLY A 255 13.52 -15.91 1.75
N LEU A 256 12.19 -15.70 1.77
CA LEU A 256 11.26 -16.78 2.13
C LEU A 256 11.34 -17.89 1.09
N ASP A 257 11.64 -19.11 1.55
CA ASP A 257 11.65 -20.32 0.73
C ASP A 257 10.23 -20.80 0.40
N TRP A 258 10.12 -21.80 -0.46
CA TRP A 258 8.83 -22.34 -0.88
C TRP A 258 7.98 -22.89 0.28
N PRO A 259 8.48 -23.78 1.16
CA PRO A 259 7.70 -24.28 2.29
C PRO A 259 7.13 -23.16 3.16
N THR A 260 7.93 -22.12 3.43
CA THR A 260 7.47 -20.97 4.22
C THR A 260 6.39 -20.18 3.47
N ARG A 261 6.53 -19.93 2.16
CA ARG A 261 5.50 -19.23 1.39
C ARG A 261 4.20 -20.04 1.29
N LEU A 262 4.31 -21.36 1.15
CA LEU A 262 3.14 -22.25 1.15
C LEU A 262 2.43 -22.23 2.51
N LYS A 263 3.17 -22.32 3.62
CA LYS A 263 2.63 -22.17 4.97
C LYS A 263 1.89 -20.83 5.12
N ILE A 264 2.48 -19.75 4.62
CA ILE A 264 1.89 -18.40 4.67
C ILE A 264 0.58 -18.34 3.88
N ILE A 265 0.53 -18.82 2.63
CA ILE A 265 -0.72 -18.72 1.86
C ILE A 265 -1.84 -19.59 2.45
N LYS A 266 -1.52 -20.79 2.96
CA LYS A 266 -2.49 -21.63 3.68
C LYS A 266 -3.05 -20.92 4.91
N GLY A 267 -2.19 -20.32 5.73
CA GLY A 267 -2.64 -19.59 6.91
C GLY A 267 -3.48 -18.35 6.57
N ILE A 268 -3.15 -17.63 5.49
CA ILE A 268 -3.98 -16.52 4.98
C ILE A 268 -5.37 -17.03 4.57
N ALA A 269 -5.44 -18.12 3.80
CA ALA A 269 -6.69 -18.72 3.34
C ALA A 269 -7.58 -19.16 4.51
N ARG A 270 -7.01 -19.84 5.51
CA ARG A 270 -7.70 -20.24 6.76
C ARG A 270 -8.24 -19.03 7.52
N GLY A 271 -7.40 -18.00 7.71
CA GLY A 271 -7.80 -16.78 8.40
C GLY A 271 -8.92 -16.03 7.69
N LEU A 272 -8.88 -15.96 6.36
CA LEU A 272 -9.93 -15.33 5.55
C LEU A 272 -11.24 -16.12 5.61
N SER A 273 -11.18 -17.45 5.50
CA SER A 273 -12.34 -18.34 5.67
C SER A 273 -12.99 -18.16 7.04
N TYR A 274 -12.19 -18.12 8.12
CA TYR A 274 -12.67 -17.85 9.47
C TYR A 274 -13.43 -16.51 9.57
N LEU A 275 -12.91 -15.44 8.98
CA LEU A 275 -13.60 -14.13 8.98
C LEU A 275 -14.96 -14.20 8.29
N TYR A 276 -15.08 -14.91 7.16
CA TYR A 276 -16.35 -15.08 6.46
C TYR A 276 -17.37 -15.91 7.24
N ASN A 277 -16.90 -16.88 8.03
CA ASN A 277 -17.75 -17.71 8.88
C ASN A 277 -18.26 -16.95 10.11
N GLU A 278 -17.40 -16.16 10.76
CA GLU A 278 -17.75 -15.41 11.97
C GLU A 278 -18.48 -14.08 11.69
N LEU A 279 -18.30 -13.52 10.49
CA LEU A 279 -18.90 -12.25 10.08
C LEU A 279 -19.72 -12.38 8.79
N PRO A 280 -20.73 -13.28 8.75
CA PRO A 280 -21.46 -13.59 7.52
C PRO A 280 -22.28 -12.41 6.97
N HIS A 281 -22.57 -11.42 7.82
CA HIS A 281 -23.29 -10.19 7.47
C HIS A 281 -22.41 -9.13 6.80
N LEU A 282 -21.08 -9.29 6.82
CA LEU A 282 -20.17 -8.38 6.13
C LEU A 282 -19.85 -8.92 4.74
N THR A 283 -20.08 -8.10 3.72
CA THR A 283 -19.69 -8.41 2.34
C THR A 283 -18.17 -8.52 2.20
N LEU A 284 -17.45 -7.66 2.91
CA LEU A 284 -15.98 -7.62 3.00
C LEU A 284 -15.52 -7.84 4.45
N PRO A 285 -15.46 -9.09 4.93
CA PRO A 285 -14.88 -9.40 6.23
C PRO A 285 -13.42 -8.97 6.34
N HIS A 286 -12.64 -8.92 5.24
CA HIS A 286 -11.31 -8.33 5.25
C HIS A 286 -11.27 -6.94 4.59
N GLY A 287 -11.57 -6.83 3.28
CA GLY A 287 -11.70 -5.57 2.52
C GLY A 287 -10.41 -4.79 2.24
N HIS A 288 -9.32 -5.12 2.91
CA HIS A 288 -8.00 -4.50 2.69
C HIS A 288 -6.87 -5.53 2.73
N LEU A 289 -7.08 -6.67 2.07
CA LEU A 289 -6.14 -7.79 2.05
C LEU A 289 -4.96 -7.45 1.12
N LYS A 290 -3.74 -7.49 1.67
CA LYS A 290 -2.46 -7.20 0.98
C LYS A 290 -1.27 -7.60 1.85
N SER A 291 -0.08 -7.73 1.26
CA SER A 291 1.12 -8.22 1.94
C SER A 291 1.57 -7.35 3.13
N SER A 292 1.29 -6.05 3.13
CA SER A 292 1.59 -5.16 4.27
C SER A 292 0.62 -5.28 5.45
N ASN A 293 -0.49 -5.99 5.26
CA ASN A 293 -1.47 -6.32 6.30
C ASN A 293 -1.41 -7.80 6.71
N ILE A 294 -0.43 -8.56 6.23
CA ILE A 294 -0.11 -9.88 6.73
C ILE A 294 1.11 -9.72 7.62
N LEU A 295 0.97 -9.93 8.92
CA LEU A 295 2.10 -9.98 9.84
C LEU A 295 2.59 -11.41 9.98
N LEU A 296 3.85 -11.60 10.31
CA LEU A 296 4.46 -12.92 10.51
C LEU A 296 4.88 -13.03 11.96
N ASP A 297 4.53 -14.12 12.64
CA ASP A 297 5.05 -14.39 13.99
C ASP A 297 6.50 -14.93 13.93
N PRO A 298 7.15 -15.19 15.09
CA PRO A 298 8.50 -15.76 15.14
C PRO A 298 8.68 -17.08 14.38
N THR A 299 7.60 -17.82 14.14
CA THR A 299 7.59 -19.10 13.41
C THR A 299 7.15 -18.95 11.95
N TYR A 300 7.01 -17.72 11.45
CA TYR A 300 6.47 -17.41 10.12
C TYR A 300 5.02 -17.88 9.92
N GLU A 301 4.25 -18.04 10.99
CA GLU A 301 2.80 -18.17 10.87
C GLU A 301 2.20 -16.80 10.48
N PRO A 302 1.31 -16.75 9.47
CA PRO A 302 0.73 -15.50 9.02
C PRO A 302 -0.43 -15.07 9.92
N LEU A 303 -0.51 -13.77 10.21
CA LEU A 303 -1.59 -13.14 10.96
C LEU A 303 -2.17 -11.98 10.15
N LEU A 304 -3.46 -12.06 9.82
CA LEU A 304 -4.18 -10.99 9.16
C LEU A 304 -4.38 -9.82 10.13
N SER A 305 -4.08 -8.61 9.67
CA SER A 305 -4.31 -7.36 10.38
C SER A 305 -5.23 -6.41 9.60
N ASP A 306 -5.82 -5.44 10.29
CA ASP A 306 -6.75 -4.45 9.70
C ASP A 306 -7.96 -5.05 8.98
N TYR A 307 -8.38 -6.23 9.42
CA TYR A 307 -9.58 -6.88 8.94
C TYR A 307 -10.84 -6.21 9.48
N SER A 308 -11.95 -6.40 8.77
CA SER A 308 -13.30 -6.00 9.18
C SER A 308 -13.47 -4.51 9.47
N LEU A 309 -12.67 -3.64 8.85
CA LEU A 309 -12.78 -2.19 9.05
C LEU A 309 -13.80 -1.52 8.12
N ALA A 310 -14.29 -2.24 7.09
CA ALA A 310 -15.17 -1.71 6.05
C ALA A 310 -16.38 -0.92 6.59
N PRO A 311 -17.13 -1.39 7.62
CA PRO A 311 -18.29 -0.65 8.13
C PRO A 311 -17.94 0.68 8.81
N LEU A 312 -16.70 0.85 9.28
CA LEU A 312 -16.27 2.04 10.01
C LEU A 312 -15.65 3.11 9.11
N ILE A 313 -15.40 2.78 7.84
CA ILE A 313 -14.77 3.67 6.87
C ILE A 313 -15.86 4.46 6.15
N ASN A 314 -15.63 5.76 5.95
CA ASN A 314 -16.53 6.56 5.13
C ASN A 314 -16.57 5.98 3.69
N LYS A 315 -17.77 5.62 3.20
CA LYS A 315 -18.00 5.05 1.87
C LYS A 315 -17.44 5.93 0.75
N ASP A 316 -17.65 7.24 0.83
CA ASP A 316 -17.15 8.21 -0.17
C ASP A 316 -15.62 8.17 -0.31
N HIS A 317 -14.95 7.73 0.76
CA HIS A 317 -13.50 7.66 0.85
C HIS A 317 -12.97 6.24 0.66
N ALA A 318 -13.82 5.21 0.71
CA ALA A 318 -13.40 3.81 0.71
C ALA A 318 -12.61 3.44 -0.56
N HIS A 319 -13.04 3.93 -1.73
CA HIS A 319 -12.37 3.72 -3.03
C HIS A 319 -10.93 4.24 -3.08
N HIS A 320 -10.59 5.23 -2.26
CA HIS A 320 -9.25 5.81 -2.25
C HIS A 320 -8.24 4.99 -1.45
N PHE A 321 -8.71 4.13 -0.54
CA PHE A 321 -7.86 3.57 0.52
C PHE A 321 -7.97 2.05 0.67
N MET A 322 -9.12 1.46 0.36
CA MET A 322 -9.35 0.02 0.45
C MET A 322 -8.89 -0.71 -0.82
N VAL A 323 -8.21 -1.84 -0.64
CA VAL A 323 -7.69 -2.66 -1.73
C VAL A 323 -8.83 -3.34 -2.48
N ALA A 324 -9.90 -3.69 -1.77
CA ALA A 324 -11.10 -4.24 -2.37
C ALA A 324 -11.62 -3.39 -3.54
N HIS A 325 -11.52 -2.06 -3.47
CA HIS A 325 -11.98 -1.20 -4.54
C HIS A 325 -11.05 -1.12 -5.76
N LYS A 326 -10.04 -2.00 -5.80
CA LYS A 326 -9.12 -2.18 -6.93
C LYS A 326 -9.37 -3.48 -7.67
N SER A 327 -10.47 -4.18 -7.36
CA SER A 327 -10.94 -5.27 -8.21
C SER A 327 -11.63 -4.73 -9.47
N PRO A 328 -11.67 -5.51 -10.56
CA PRO A 328 -12.24 -5.09 -11.83
C PRO A 328 -13.68 -4.57 -11.70
N GLU A 329 -14.53 -5.34 -11.02
CA GLU A 329 -15.94 -5.02 -10.83
C GLU A 329 -16.16 -3.79 -9.96
N SER A 330 -15.27 -3.54 -8.99
CA SER A 330 -15.37 -2.35 -8.15
C SER A 330 -14.91 -1.10 -8.88
N MET A 331 -13.88 -1.21 -9.74
CA MET A 331 -13.40 -0.10 -10.54
C MET A 331 -14.37 0.29 -11.66
N GLN A 332 -15.02 -0.69 -12.28
CA GLN A 332 -15.93 -0.49 -13.41
C GLN A 332 -17.37 -0.18 -12.98
N LEU A 333 -17.90 -0.94 -12.02
CA LEU A 333 -19.33 -0.93 -11.68
C LEU A 333 -19.62 -0.38 -10.30
N ASP A 334 -18.59 0.07 -9.56
CA ASP A 334 -18.71 0.48 -8.16
C ASP A 334 -19.25 -0.61 -7.23
N LEU A 335 -19.14 -1.87 -7.67
CA LEU A 335 -19.71 -3.02 -7.00
C LEU A 335 -18.64 -3.71 -6.16
N VAL A 336 -18.98 -4.01 -4.91
CA VAL A 336 -18.12 -4.76 -4.00
C VAL A 336 -18.86 -5.99 -3.53
N THR A 337 -18.24 -7.16 -3.70
CA THR A 337 -18.84 -8.46 -3.39
C THR A 337 -17.88 -9.30 -2.55
N ARG A 338 -18.30 -10.52 -2.19
CA ARG A 338 -17.40 -11.47 -1.53
C ARG A 338 -16.22 -11.87 -2.43
N LYS A 339 -16.43 -11.91 -3.75
CA LYS A 339 -15.42 -12.21 -4.77
C LYS A 339 -14.33 -11.14 -4.87
N THR A 340 -14.53 -9.98 -4.24
CA THR A 340 -13.55 -8.90 -4.19
C THR A 340 -12.40 -9.20 -3.20
N ASP A 341 -12.68 -9.85 -2.06
CA ASP A 341 -11.62 -10.34 -1.17
C ASP A 341 -10.88 -11.53 -1.82
N VAL A 342 -11.57 -12.34 -2.65
CA VAL A 342 -10.95 -13.41 -3.46
C VAL A 342 -9.99 -12.84 -4.50
N TRP A 343 -10.35 -11.77 -5.20
CA TRP A 343 -9.41 -11.05 -6.08
C TRP A 343 -8.15 -10.62 -5.33
N SER A 344 -8.31 -10.06 -4.13
CA SER A 344 -7.19 -9.62 -3.31
C SER A 344 -6.30 -10.79 -2.85
N LEU A 345 -6.90 -11.98 -2.62
CA LEU A 345 -6.17 -13.22 -2.35
C LEU A 345 -5.36 -13.66 -3.59
N GLY A 346 -5.95 -13.60 -4.78
CA GLY A 346 -5.25 -13.91 -6.03
C GLY A 346 -4.01 -13.02 -6.25
N ILE A 347 -4.14 -11.70 -6.05
CA ILE A 347 -3.00 -10.78 -6.12
C ILE A 347 -1.90 -11.15 -5.11
N LEU A 348 -2.28 -11.52 -3.88
CA LEU A 348 -1.32 -11.98 -2.87
C LEU A 348 -0.60 -13.27 -3.27
N ILE A 349 -1.31 -14.22 -3.91
CA ILE A 349 -0.72 -15.46 -4.44
C ILE A 349 0.33 -15.12 -5.49
N LEU A 350 -0.03 -14.27 -6.46
CA LEU A 350 0.89 -13.85 -7.51
C LEU A 350 2.09 -13.07 -6.95
N GLU A 351 1.88 -12.20 -5.96
CA GLU A 351 2.96 -11.47 -5.28
C GLU A 351 3.91 -12.42 -4.54
N LEU A 352 3.37 -13.44 -3.87
CA LEU A 352 4.14 -14.48 -3.20
C LEU A 352 4.95 -15.33 -4.17
N LEU A 353 4.39 -15.72 -5.32
CA LEU A 353 5.09 -16.56 -6.29
C LEU A 353 6.17 -15.78 -7.05
N THR A 354 5.88 -14.55 -7.45
CA THR A 354 6.80 -13.76 -8.30
C THR A 354 7.82 -12.97 -7.49
N GLY A 355 7.53 -12.71 -6.21
CA GLY A 355 8.31 -11.76 -5.40
C GLY A 355 8.23 -10.32 -5.91
N ARG A 356 7.31 -10.01 -6.82
CA ARG A 356 7.17 -8.68 -7.44
C ARG A 356 6.06 -7.91 -6.74
N PHE A 357 6.37 -6.69 -6.32
CA PHE A 357 5.39 -5.82 -5.68
C PHE A 357 4.40 -5.25 -6.71
N PRO A 358 3.07 -5.42 -6.53
CA PRO A 358 2.09 -4.76 -7.37
C PRO A 358 2.03 -3.27 -7.01
N ALA A 359 2.84 -2.46 -7.72
CA ALA A 359 3.00 -1.02 -7.49
C ALA A 359 1.67 -0.23 -7.44
N ASN A 360 0.63 -0.77 -8.05
CA ASN A 360 -0.71 -0.19 -8.11
C ASN A 360 -1.43 -0.19 -6.75
N TYR A 361 -0.94 -0.95 -5.75
CA TYR A 361 -1.36 -0.76 -4.36
C TYR A 361 -1.09 0.65 -3.82
N LEU A 362 -0.05 1.33 -4.31
CA LEU A 362 0.40 2.63 -3.79
C LEU A 362 -0.31 3.83 -4.42
N LYS A 363 -0.94 3.65 -5.58
CA LYS A 363 -1.68 4.73 -6.26
C LYS A 363 -3.06 4.93 -5.62
N ARG A 364 -3.45 6.21 -5.51
CA ARG A 364 -4.75 6.67 -4.98
C ARG A 364 -5.66 7.05 -6.15
N GLY A 365 -6.93 6.65 -6.09
CA GLY A 365 -7.97 7.02 -7.06
C GLY A 365 -8.10 6.09 -8.27
N ARG A 366 -9.09 6.35 -9.14
CA ARG A 366 -9.33 5.63 -10.40
C ARG A 366 -8.49 6.26 -11.51
N GLY A 367 -7.65 5.48 -12.21
CA GLY A 367 -6.84 5.98 -13.31
C GLY A 367 -6.50 4.87 -14.34
N PRO A 368 -6.49 5.16 -15.67
CA PRO A 368 -6.45 4.13 -16.71
C PRO A 368 -5.07 3.54 -17.01
N SER A 369 -3.97 4.09 -16.47
CA SER A 369 -2.62 3.81 -16.96
C SER A 369 -1.76 2.90 -16.06
N SER A 370 -2.35 2.20 -15.09
CA SER A 370 -1.70 1.13 -14.32
C SER A 370 -2.70 0.41 -13.40
N ASP A 371 -3.50 -0.48 -13.97
CA ASP A 371 -4.47 -1.28 -13.22
C ASP A 371 -3.77 -2.51 -12.57
N LEU A 372 -4.23 -2.98 -11.41
CA LEU A 372 -3.82 -4.30 -10.88
C LEU A 372 -4.06 -5.39 -11.94
N ALA A 373 -5.09 -5.22 -12.77
CA ALA A 373 -5.34 -5.99 -13.99
C ALA A 373 -4.11 -6.11 -14.89
N THR A 374 -3.51 -4.98 -15.27
CA THR A 374 -2.34 -4.93 -16.16
C THR A 374 -1.14 -5.62 -15.52
N TRP A 375 -1.03 -5.56 -14.20
CA TRP A 375 0.02 -6.29 -13.50
C TRP A 375 -0.23 -7.80 -13.54
N VAL A 376 -1.47 -8.26 -13.35
CA VAL A 376 -1.84 -9.68 -13.53
C VAL A 376 -1.50 -10.11 -14.96
N ASP A 377 -1.98 -9.37 -15.97
CA ASP A 377 -1.68 -9.66 -17.39
C ASP A 377 -0.17 -9.72 -17.68
N SER A 378 0.62 -8.86 -17.05
CA SER A 378 2.08 -8.88 -17.22
C SER A 378 2.72 -10.16 -16.67
N VAL A 379 2.19 -10.69 -15.56
CA VAL A 379 2.63 -11.98 -15.01
C VAL A 379 2.20 -13.13 -15.94
N LEU A 380 1.03 -13.02 -16.58
CA LEU A 380 0.51 -14.03 -17.52
C LEU A 380 1.25 -14.10 -18.86
N ARG A 381 1.78 -12.97 -19.33
CA ARG A 381 2.52 -12.85 -20.60
C ARG A 381 3.95 -13.34 -20.52
N GLU A 382 4.51 -13.49 -19.32
CA GLU A 382 5.81 -14.12 -19.14
C GLU A 382 5.67 -15.63 -19.31
N ASP A 383 6.54 -16.22 -20.13
CA ASP A 383 6.47 -17.65 -20.42
C ASP A 383 6.45 -18.47 -19.13
N TRP A 384 5.58 -19.48 -19.11
CA TRP A 384 5.22 -20.28 -17.94
C TRP A 384 6.31 -21.29 -17.58
N SER A 385 7.52 -21.09 -18.10
CA SER A 385 8.70 -21.94 -18.06
C SER A 385 9.43 -21.94 -16.70
N GLY A 386 8.73 -21.55 -15.62
CA GLY A 386 9.29 -21.44 -14.27
C GLY A 386 10.14 -20.18 -14.04
N GLU A 387 10.39 -19.36 -15.06
CA GLU A 387 11.14 -18.09 -14.94
C GLU A 387 10.35 -17.00 -14.20
N VAL A 388 9.04 -17.16 -14.11
CA VAL A 388 8.12 -16.26 -13.39
C VAL A 388 8.29 -16.35 -11.87
N PHE A 389 8.83 -17.45 -11.35
CA PHE A 389 8.96 -17.70 -9.92
C PHE A 389 10.16 -16.96 -9.31
N ASP A 390 9.96 -16.38 -8.12
CA ASP A 390 11.01 -15.75 -7.35
C ASP A 390 12.12 -16.75 -7.04
N ARG A 391 13.34 -16.45 -7.48
CA ARG A 391 14.55 -17.24 -7.23
C ARG A 391 14.80 -17.49 -5.75
N GLY A 392 14.33 -16.60 -4.88
CA GLY A 392 14.39 -16.77 -3.42
C GLY A 392 13.59 -17.95 -2.88
N MET A 393 12.64 -18.51 -3.64
CA MET A 393 11.90 -19.72 -3.26
C MET A 393 12.71 -21.01 -3.44
N MET A 394 13.76 -20.99 -4.27
CA MET A 394 14.42 -22.21 -4.75
C MET A 394 15.35 -22.87 -3.72
N GLY A 395 15.59 -22.25 -2.57
CA GLY A 395 16.25 -22.85 -1.40
C GLY A 395 17.44 -23.79 -1.70
N ASN A 396 17.63 -24.82 -0.86
CA ASN A 396 18.59 -25.91 -1.09
C ASN A 396 17.97 -27.12 -1.80
N LEU A 397 16.65 -27.10 -2.08
CA LEU A 397 15.88 -28.25 -2.56
C LEU A 397 15.89 -28.47 -4.08
N GLY A 398 16.53 -27.57 -4.84
CA GLY A 398 16.63 -27.71 -6.29
C GLY A 398 15.31 -27.42 -7.02
N ARG A 399 15.41 -27.09 -8.31
CA ARG A 399 14.31 -26.57 -9.12
C ARG A 399 13.18 -27.60 -9.39
N SER A 400 13.48 -28.90 -9.37
CA SER A 400 12.59 -29.93 -9.94
C SER A 400 11.51 -30.49 -9.02
N ASN A 401 11.62 -30.35 -7.70
CA ASN A 401 10.80 -31.16 -6.77
C ASN A 401 9.58 -30.42 -6.20
N SER A 402 9.41 -29.13 -6.49
CA SER A 402 8.29 -28.32 -5.98
C SER A 402 7.63 -27.45 -7.06
N GLU A 403 8.17 -27.49 -8.29
CA GLU A 403 7.72 -26.61 -9.38
C GLU A 403 6.28 -26.94 -9.79
N GLY A 404 5.86 -28.21 -9.74
CA GLY A 404 4.48 -28.60 -10.00
C GLY A 404 3.51 -27.96 -9.01
N GLN A 405 3.82 -28.02 -7.71
CA GLN A 405 3.00 -27.36 -6.68
C GLN A 405 2.97 -25.83 -6.83
N MET A 406 4.09 -25.20 -7.22
CA MET A 406 4.13 -23.76 -7.51
C MET A 406 3.23 -23.39 -8.69
N VAL A 407 3.24 -24.20 -9.75
CA VAL A 407 2.37 -24.02 -10.92
C VAL A 407 0.91 -24.23 -10.54
N LYS A 408 0.58 -25.22 -9.70
CA LYS A 408 -0.78 -25.39 -9.17
C LYS A 408 -1.22 -24.15 -8.38
N LEU A 409 -0.36 -23.60 -7.51
CA LEU A 409 -0.67 -22.35 -6.79
C LEU A 409 -0.84 -21.15 -7.73
N LEU A 410 -0.03 -21.06 -8.80
CA LEU A 410 -0.18 -20.03 -9.84
C LEU A 410 -1.57 -20.13 -10.48
N LYS A 411 -2.00 -21.34 -10.85
CA LYS A 411 -3.34 -21.62 -11.40
C LYS A 411 -4.46 -21.15 -10.48
N ILE A 412 -4.35 -21.44 -9.19
CA ILE A 412 -5.30 -20.94 -8.18
C ILE A 412 -5.31 -19.41 -8.16
N GLY A 413 -4.13 -18.76 -8.12
CA GLY A 413 -4.01 -17.30 -8.12
C GLY A 413 -4.70 -16.66 -9.32
N MET A 414 -4.58 -17.26 -10.50
CA MET A 414 -5.25 -16.79 -11.71
C MET A 414 -6.77 -16.97 -11.65
N CYS A 415 -7.27 -18.12 -11.20
CA CYS A 415 -8.71 -18.32 -11.01
C CYS A 415 -9.32 -17.34 -10.00
N CYS A 416 -8.55 -16.95 -8.96
CA CYS A 416 -8.93 -15.89 -8.03
C CYS A 416 -8.88 -14.49 -8.66
N CYS A 417 -8.03 -14.28 -9.67
CA CYS A 417 -7.89 -13.05 -10.45
C CYS A 417 -8.65 -13.08 -11.79
N GLU A 418 -9.67 -13.91 -11.92
CA GLU A 418 -10.53 -13.91 -13.11
C GLU A 418 -11.31 -12.58 -13.21
N TRP A 419 -11.34 -12.00 -14.41
CA TRP A 419 -11.96 -10.71 -14.69
C TRP A 419 -13.48 -10.81 -14.55
N ASP A 420 -14.05 -11.86 -15.12
CA ASP A 420 -15.47 -12.17 -15.03
C ASP A 420 -15.81 -12.67 -13.63
N VAL A 421 -16.57 -11.89 -12.87
CA VAL A 421 -16.94 -12.18 -11.46
C VAL A 421 -17.68 -13.51 -11.32
N GLU A 422 -18.45 -13.90 -12.34
CA GLU A 422 -19.21 -15.15 -12.33
C GLU A 422 -18.27 -16.36 -12.51
N LYS A 423 -17.21 -16.21 -13.31
CA LYS A 423 -16.20 -17.26 -13.51
C LYS A 423 -15.15 -17.30 -12.41
N ARG A 424 -14.91 -16.18 -11.71
CA ARG A 424 -13.98 -16.09 -10.59
C ARG A 424 -14.37 -17.08 -9.51
N TRP A 425 -13.39 -17.82 -9.00
CA TRP A 425 -13.64 -18.79 -7.94
C TRP A 425 -14.30 -18.17 -6.70
N ASP A 426 -15.12 -18.97 -6.03
CA ASP A 426 -15.57 -18.67 -4.68
C ASP A 426 -14.43 -18.87 -3.68
N LEU A 427 -14.53 -18.17 -2.53
CA LEU A 427 -13.53 -18.28 -1.49
C LEU A 427 -13.37 -19.73 -1.00
N ARG A 428 -14.48 -20.47 -0.88
CA ARG A 428 -14.47 -21.86 -0.44
C ARG A 428 -13.60 -22.73 -1.37
N GLU A 429 -13.84 -22.61 -2.67
CA GLU A 429 -13.09 -23.33 -3.70
C GLU A 429 -11.59 -23.02 -3.62
N ALA A 430 -11.25 -21.72 -3.55
CA ALA A 430 -9.86 -21.28 -3.44
C ALA A 430 -9.18 -21.83 -2.18
N VAL A 431 -9.86 -21.83 -1.04
CA VAL A 431 -9.33 -22.37 0.22
C VAL A 431 -9.09 -23.87 0.12
N GLU A 432 -10.07 -24.63 -0.39
CA GLU A 432 -9.95 -26.10 -0.55
C GLU A 432 -8.76 -26.44 -1.45
N ARG A 433 -8.63 -25.80 -2.62
CA ARG A 433 -7.50 -26.03 -3.54
C ARG A 433 -6.14 -25.61 -2.96
N ILE A 434 -6.09 -24.53 -2.17
CA ILE A 434 -4.84 -24.10 -1.48
C ILE A 434 -4.42 -25.14 -0.44
N GLU A 435 -5.37 -25.74 0.28
CA GLU A 435 -5.08 -26.74 1.31
C GLU A 435 -4.53 -28.06 0.74
N GLU A 436 -4.94 -28.43 -0.47
CA GLU A 436 -4.47 -29.63 -1.20
C GLU A 436 -2.99 -29.59 -1.59
N LEU A 437 -2.42 -28.39 -1.75
CA LEU A 437 -1.03 -28.20 -2.18
C LEU A 437 -0.03 -28.82 -1.19
N LYS A 438 1.05 -29.38 -1.72
CA LYS A 438 2.13 -30.00 -0.94
C LYS A 438 3.41 -29.17 -1.04
N GLU A 439 4.37 -29.42 -0.15
CA GLU A 439 5.70 -28.79 -0.23
C GLU A 439 6.54 -29.38 -1.37
N ILE A 440 6.31 -30.65 -1.70
CA ILE A 440 7.06 -31.44 -2.68
C ILE A 440 6.04 -32.11 -3.61
N ASP A 441 6.39 -32.23 -4.89
CA ASP A 441 5.63 -32.97 -5.90
C ASP A 441 5.61 -34.47 -5.57
N GLY A 442 4.44 -35.09 -5.72
CA GLY A 442 4.27 -36.54 -5.61
C GLY A 442 4.70 -37.27 -6.88
N VAL A 443 4.97 -38.58 -6.78
CA VAL A 443 5.38 -39.44 -7.91
C VAL A 443 4.27 -39.57 -8.97
N ASP A 444 3.01 -39.34 -8.58
CA ASP A 444 1.82 -39.41 -9.44
C ASP A 444 1.18 -38.03 -9.69
N ASP A 445 1.91 -36.92 -9.47
CA ASP A 445 1.38 -35.56 -9.69
C ASP A 445 1.37 -35.13 -11.17
N ASP A 446 1.66 -36.06 -12.11
CA ASP A 446 1.56 -35.83 -13.56
C ASP A 446 0.12 -35.46 -13.94
N ASP A 447 0.01 -34.33 -14.65
CA ASP A 447 -1.18 -33.57 -15.01
C ASP A 447 -2.37 -34.42 -15.53
N ASP A 448 -3.61 -34.07 -15.14
CA ASP A 448 -4.69 -33.88 -16.14
C ASP A 448 -6.04 -33.31 -15.64
N ASP A 449 -6.33 -33.15 -14.34
CA ASP A 449 -7.73 -32.87 -13.91
C ASP A 449 -7.99 -31.58 -13.12
N TYR A 450 -7.26 -30.49 -13.39
CA TYR A 450 -7.64 -29.15 -12.89
C TYR A 450 -8.27 -28.32 -14.02
N TYR A 451 -9.60 -28.37 -14.09
CA TYR A 451 -10.44 -27.59 -15.01
C TYR A 451 -9.95 -26.13 -15.13
N PHE A 452 -9.68 -25.74 -16.37
CA PHE A 452 -9.13 -24.44 -16.77
C PHE A 452 -10.09 -23.29 -16.42
N CYS A 453 -9.63 -22.33 -15.60
CA CYS A 453 -10.23 -20.99 -15.59
C CYS A 453 -9.77 -20.12 -16.78
N TYR A 454 -8.93 -20.64 -17.68
CA TYR A 454 -8.31 -19.85 -18.74
C TYR A 454 -8.29 -20.63 -20.05
N TYR A 455 -9.23 -20.32 -20.95
CA TYR A 455 -8.95 -20.34 -22.39
C TYR A 455 -8.92 -18.87 -22.81
N PRO A 456 -7.77 -18.31 -23.23
CA PRO A 456 -7.77 -17.10 -24.01
C PRO A 456 -8.23 -17.48 -25.43
N SER A 457 -9.54 -17.71 -25.62
CA SER A 457 -10.14 -17.43 -26.92
C SER A 457 -10.16 -15.92 -27.07
N ASP A 458 -9.52 -15.40 -28.12
CA ASP A 458 -9.61 -14.00 -28.62
C ASP A 458 -8.34 -13.12 -28.50
N TYR A 459 -7.15 -13.72 -28.57
CA TYR A 459 -5.99 -13.02 -29.15
C TYR A 459 -5.35 -13.87 -30.26
N VAL A 460 -6.09 -14.10 -31.35
CA VAL A 460 -5.52 -14.50 -32.64
C VAL A 460 -5.66 -13.32 -33.61
N CYS A 461 -4.49 -12.77 -33.98
CA CYS A 461 -4.20 -11.74 -34.98
C CYS A 461 -4.84 -10.36 -34.85
#